data_AF-A0A4Y8C893-F1
#
_entry.id   AF-A0A4Y8C893-F1
#
_cell.length_a   1.000
_cell.length_b   1.000
_cell.length_c   1.000
_cell.angle_alpha   90.00
_cell.angle_beta   90.00
_cell.angle_gamma   90.00
#
_symmetry.space_group_name_H-M   'P 1'
#
loop_
_entity.id
_entity.type
_entity.pdbx_description
1 polymer ?
#
loop_
_entity_poly.entity_id
_entity_poly.type
_entity_poly.pdbx_seq_one_letter_code
_entity_poly.pdbx_strand_id
1 'polypeptide(L)'
;EKGLQESFGEIEIEVLNHEEINLNKHYHFSEHCACFDCKISFVPLEPLSFSFNSPKGACEACDGLGIRYTLDMKKIIDENLSLENGAVKIMYGFNKSYYYKFLIAFCEQNEIPIKIPFMQ
;
A
#
# COMPACT_ATOMS: atom_id res chain seq x y z
N GLU A 1 -16.79 26.43 24.77
CA GLU A 1 -16.81 25.29 25.72
C GLU A 1 -18.15 24.55 25.70
N LYS A 2 -19.23 25.05 26.32
CA LYS A 2 -20.52 24.31 26.35
C LYS A 2 -21.01 23.86 24.96
N GLY A 3 -20.94 24.73 23.96
CA GLY A 3 -21.32 24.38 22.58
C GLY A 3 -20.50 23.24 21.98
N LEU A 4 -19.19 23.18 22.25
CA LEU A 4 -18.34 22.07 21.83
C LEU A 4 -18.73 20.79 22.59
N GLN A 5 -19.00 20.89 23.89
CA GLN A 5 -19.36 19.76 24.73
C GLN A 5 -20.67 19.09 24.29
N GLU A 6 -21.69 19.87 23.94
CA GLU A 6 -22.98 19.36 23.44
C GLU A 6 -22.88 18.85 21.98
N SER A 7 -21.88 19.30 21.24
CA SER A 7 -21.68 19.01 19.81
C SER A 7 -20.50 18.06 19.57
N PHE A 8 -20.13 17.25 20.57
CA PHE A 8 -19.06 16.25 20.50
C PHE A 8 -17.68 16.79 20.04
N GLY A 9 -17.38 18.03 20.39
CA GLY A 9 -16.09 18.68 20.11
C GLY A 9 -16.03 19.41 18.78
N GLU A 10 -17.14 19.58 18.05
CA GLU A 10 -17.18 20.33 16.79
C GLU A 10 -18.18 21.48 16.85
N ILE A 11 -17.84 22.65 16.29
CA ILE A 11 -18.77 23.78 16.20
C ILE A 11 -18.48 24.63 14.96
N GLU A 12 -19.55 25.16 14.37
CA GLU A 12 -19.49 26.19 13.33
C GLU A 12 -20.10 27.48 13.89
N ILE A 13 -19.42 28.60 13.65
CA ILE A 13 -19.87 29.94 14.03
C ILE A 13 -20.16 30.72 12.75
N GLU A 14 -21.43 31.10 12.57
CA GLU A 14 -21.85 32.04 11.54
C GLU A 14 -21.87 33.47 12.10
N VAL A 15 -21.14 34.39 11.45
CA VAL A 15 -21.07 35.80 11.84
C VAL A 15 -22.07 36.59 10.98
N LEU A 16 -23.17 37.03 11.59
CA LEU A 16 -24.28 37.66 10.86
C LEU A 16 -23.93 39.00 10.22
N ASN A 17 -23.07 39.81 10.87
CA ASN A 17 -22.66 41.12 10.38
C ASN A 17 -21.24 41.11 9.77
N HIS A 18 -20.79 39.97 9.23
CA HIS A 18 -19.41 39.78 8.77
C HIS A 18 -18.94 40.81 7.73
N GLU A 19 -19.85 41.34 6.90
CA GLU A 19 -19.55 42.38 5.92
C GLU A 19 -19.18 43.72 6.56
N GLU A 20 -19.84 44.10 7.65
CA GLU A 20 -19.60 45.37 8.35
C GLU A 20 -18.26 45.39 9.08
N ILE A 21 -17.82 44.22 9.56
CA ILE A 21 -16.60 44.06 10.36
C ILE A 21 -15.46 43.40 9.58
N ASN A 22 -15.62 43.18 8.27
CA ASN A 22 -14.63 42.59 7.36
C ASN A 22 -14.04 41.26 7.87
N LEU A 23 -14.92 40.32 8.27
CA LEU A 23 -14.57 38.97 8.71
C LEU A 23 -15.13 37.91 7.75
N ASN A 24 -14.70 36.65 7.95
CA ASN A 24 -15.31 35.53 7.26
C ASN A 24 -16.72 35.26 7.79
N LYS A 25 -17.61 34.78 6.92
CA LYS A 25 -18.98 34.43 7.30
C LYS A 25 -19.04 33.22 8.24
N HIS A 26 -18.21 32.21 8.02
CA HIS A 26 -18.19 30.96 8.79
C HIS A 26 -16.80 30.72 9.39
N TYR A 27 -16.77 30.23 10.63
CA TYR A 27 -15.58 29.71 11.30
C TYR A 27 -15.87 28.33 11.86
N HIS A 28 -15.03 27.34 11.53
CA HIS A 28 -15.14 25.99 12.05
C HIS A 28 -14.08 25.75 13.11
N PHE A 29 -14.47 25.11 14.21
CA PHE A 29 -13.58 24.69 15.28
C PHE A 29 -13.80 23.22 15.62
N SER A 30 -12.72 22.50 15.93
CA SER A 30 -12.74 21.12 16.42
C SER A 30 -11.77 20.95 17.57
N GLU A 31 -12.16 20.19 18.59
CA GLU A 31 -11.29 19.68 19.66
C GLU A 31 -10.53 18.41 19.21
N HIS A 32 -10.95 17.80 18.10
CA HIS A 32 -10.28 16.66 17.50
C HIS A 32 -9.24 17.15 16.48
N CYS A 33 -8.18 16.37 16.28
CA CYS A 33 -7.26 16.60 15.16
C CYS A 33 -7.91 16.16 13.84
N ALA A 34 -9.00 16.81 13.44
CA ALA A 34 -9.78 16.48 12.25
C ALA A 34 -9.71 17.60 11.20
N CYS A 35 -9.62 17.20 9.94
CA CYS A 35 -9.69 18.10 8.80
C CYS A 35 -11.13 18.15 8.27
N PHE A 36 -11.74 19.34 8.28
CA PHE A 36 -13.12 19.54 7.82
C PHE A 36 -13.29 19.40 6.30
N ASP A 37 -12.24 19.63 5.52
CA ASP A 37 -12.29 19.56 4.05
C ASP A 37 -12.28 18.11 3.55
N CYS A 38 -11.39 17.28 4.10
CA CYS A 38 -11.21 15.89 3.65
C CYS A 38 -11.82 14.84 4.59
N LYS A 39 -12.38 15.26 5.73
CA LYS A 39 -13.02 14.39 6.73
C LYS A 39 -12.08 13.31 7.31
N ILE A 40 -10.78 13.62 7.36
CA ILE A 40 -9.77 12.75 7.98
C ILE A 40 -9.52 13.21 9.40
N SER A 41 -9.55 12.29 10.35
CA SER A 41 -9.19 12.50 11.74
C SER A 41 -7.87 11.80 12.09
N PHE A 42 -7.01 12.48 12.83
CA PHE A 42 -5.77 11.95 13.36
C PHE A 42 -5.89 11.66 14.85
N VAL A 43 -5.19 10.62 15.29
CA VAL A 43 -4.97 10.40 16.72
C VAL A 43 -4.03 11.46 17.28
N PRO A 44 -4.06 11.73 18.60
CA PRO A 44 -3.09 12.61 19.23
C PRO A 44 -1.64 12.23 18.86
N LEU A 45 -0.88 13.25 18.45
CA LEU A 45 0.52 13.08 18.07
C LEU A 45 1.36 12.88 19.34
N GLU A 46 1.83 11.65 19.51
CA GLU A 46 2.75 11.27 20.58
C GLU A 46 4.12 10.94 20.00
N PRO A 47 5.22 11.03 20.76
CA PRO A 47 6.55 10.64 20.28
C PRO A 47 6.60 9.22 19.66
N LEU A 48 5.80 8.29 20.20
CA LEU A 48 5.69 6.92 19.69
C LEU A 48 5.04 6.84 18.29
N SER A 49 4.17 7.79 17.94
CA SER A 49 3.58 7.87 16.59
C SER A 49 4.63 8.12 15.51
N PHE A 50 5.81 8.62 15.89
CA PHE A 50 6.94 8.88 14.99
C PHE A 50 8.07 7.85 15.12
N SER A 51 7.87 6.81 15.93
CA SER A 51 8.87 5.74 16.11
C SER A 51 8.55 4.56 15.21
N PHE A 52 9.40 4.31 14.21
CA PHE A 52 9.32 3.10 13.39
C PHE A 52 9.61 1.82 14.18
N ASN A 53 10.17 1.93 15.40
CA ASN A 53 10.39 0.81 16.31
C ASN A 53 9.19 0.54 17.24
N SER A 54 8.11 1.32 17.13
CA SER A 54 6.88 1.12 17.91
C SER A 54 5.76 0.69 16.97
N PRO A 55 4.90 -0.27 17.36
CA PRO A 55 3.70 -0.60 16.59
C PRO A 55 2.82 0.61 16.26
N LYS A 56 2.84 1.67 17.10
CA LYS A 56 2.06 2.90 16.89
C LYS A 56 2.57 3.77 15.75
N GLY A 57 3.88 3.76 15.47
CA GLY A 57 4.52 4.56 14.41
C GLY A 57 5.08 3.73 13.26
N ALA A 58 5.10 2.40 13.40
CA ALA A 58 5.57 1.49 12.37
C ALA A 58 4.58 1.43 11.20
N CYS A 59 5.13 1.41 10.00
CA CYS A 59 4.34 1.18 8.79
C CYS A 59 3.85 -0.28 8.79
N GLU A 60 2.53 -0.50 8.80
CA GLU A 60 1.90 -1.84 8.79
C GLU A 60 2.33 -2.72 7.61
N ALA A 61 2.77 -2.07 6.52
CA ALA A 61 3.21 -2.75 5.34
C ALA A 61 4.58 -3.42 5.49
N CYS A 62 5.48 -2.89 6.32
CA CYS A 62 6.87 -3.34 6.44
C CYS A 62 7.36 -3.44 7.89
N ASP A 63 6.46 -3.32 8.86
CA ASP A 63 6.74 -3.33 10.29
C ASP A 63 7.86 -2.35 10.69
N GLY A 64 7.89 -1.18 10.03
CA GLY A 64 8.90 -0.15 10.28
C GLY A 64 10.29 -0.42 9.71
N LEU A 65 10.50 -1.54 9.00
CA LEU A 65 11.79 -1.87 8.36
C LEU A 65 12.12 -1.01 7.14
N GLY A 66 11.10 -0.42 6.50
CA GLY A 66 11.25 0.35 5.26
C GLY A 66 11.54 -0.49 4.01
N ILE A 67 11.62 -1.81 4.15
CA ILE A 67 11.87 -2.75 3.05
C ILE A 67 10.89 -3.92 3.08
N ARG A 68 10.70 -4.56 1.93
CA ARG A 68 9.92 -5.79 1.78
C ARG A 68 10.72 -6.82 1.00
N TYR A 69 10.64 -8.07 1.43
CA TYR A 69 11.21 -9.17 0.67
C TYR A 69 10.27 -9.50 -0.48
N THR A 70 10.82 -9.51 -1.70
CA THR A 70 10.11 -9.92 -2.91
C THR A 70 10.99 -10.88 -3.70
N LEU A 71 10.38 -11.62 -4.61
CA LEU A 71 11.09 -12.50 -5.53
C LEU A 71 11.81 -11.66 -6.58
N ASP A 72 13.11 -11.90 -6.74
CA ASP A 72 13.90 -11.36 -7.83
C ASP A 72 13.73 -12.24 -9.07
N MET A 73 12.92 -11.79 -10.02
CA MET A 73 12.60 -12.54 -11.22
C MET A 73 13.84 -12.89 -12.05
N LYS A 74 14.89 -12.05 -12.02
CA LYS A 74 16.15 -12.31 -12.75
C LYS A 74 16.95 -13.48 -12.16
N LYS A 75 16.73 -13.79 -10.88
CA LYS A 75 17.33 -14.97 -10.24
C LYS A 75 16.53 -16.25 -10.51
N ILE A 76 15.24 -16.11 -10.82
CA ILE A 76 14.32 -17.23 -11.05
C ILE A 76 14.29 -17.63 -12.53
N ILE A 77 14.34 -16.64 -13.42
CA ILE A 77 14.19 -16.80 -14.86
C ILE A 77 15.53 -16.55 -15.54
N ASP A 78 15.98 -17.51 -16.34
CA ASP A 78 17.04 -17.31 -17.34
C ASP A 78 16.39 -16.98 -18.69
N GLU A 79 16.49 -15.72 -19.07
CA GLU A 79 15.82 -15.17 -20.26
C GLU A 79 16.39 -15.73 -21.56
N ASN A 80 17.64 -16.22 -21.54
CA ASN A 80 18.33 -16.74 -22.72
C ASN A 80 18.03 -18.22 -22.98
N LEU A 81 17.45 -18.93 -22.00
CA LEU A 81 17.08 -20.33 -22.12
C LEU A 81 15.62 -20.46 -22.54
N SER A 82 15.31 -21.60 -23.16
CA SER A 82 13.93 -21.99 -23.40
C SER A 82 13.31 -22.65 -22.18
N LEU A 83 11.98 -22.71 -22.12
CA LEU A 83 11.26 -23.38 -21.03
C LEU A 83 11.66 -24.85 -20.93
N GLU A 84 11.86 -25.53 -22.07
CA GLU A 84 12.28 -26.94 -22.08
C GLU A 84 13.70 -27.15 -21.51
N ASN A 85 14.56 -26.13 -21.64
CA ASN A 85 15.95 -26.12 -21.18
C ASN A 85 16.13 -25.47 -19.80
N GLY A 86 15.03 -25.15 -19.11
CA GLY A 86 15.08 -24.70 -17.73
C GLY A 86 15.15 -23.20 -17.52
N ALA A 87 14.58 -22.40 -18.43
CA ALA A 87 14.40 -20.97 -18.22
C ALA A 87 13.80 -20.64 -16.85
N VAL A 88 12.80 -21.39 -16.38
CA VAL A 88 12.22 -21.22 -15.03
C VAL A 88 12.89 -22.19 -14.04
N LYS A 89 13.97 -21.74 -13.39
CA LYS A 89 14.86 -22.58 -12.57
C LYS A 89 14.14 -23.30 -11.42
N ILE A 90 13.17 -22.63 -10.79
CA ILE A 90 12.41 -23.21 -9.66
C ILE A 90 11.49 -24.36 -10.07
N MET A 91 11.07 -24.39 -11.34
CA MET A 91 10.24 -25.46 -11.89
C MET A 91 11.09 -26.55 -12.54
N TYR A 92 12.31 -26.21 -12.97
CA TYR A 92 13.26 -27.09 -13.62
C TYR A 92 14.26 -27.72 -12.63
N GLY A 93 13.78 -28.72 -11.88
CA GLY A 93 14.57 -29.49 -10.91
C GLY A 93 15.18 -30.79 -11.46
N PHE A 94 15.98 -31.47 -10.62
CA PHE A 94 16.56 -32.79 -10.92
C PHE A 94 15.45 -33.79 -11.27
N ASN A 95 15.58 -34.48 -12.41
CA ASN A 95 14.60 -35.39 -13.01
C ASN A 95 13.27 -34.78 -13.52
N LYS A 96 13.22 -33.48 -13.85
CA LYS A 96 12.02 -32.80 -14.37
C LYS A 96 10.82 -32.99 -13.42
N SER A 97 10.80 -32.14 -12.40
CA SER A 97 9.84 -32.17 -11.29
C SER A 97 8.36 -32.23 -11.74
N TYR A 98 7.47 -32.62 -10.83
CA TYR A 98 6.02 -32.52 -11.01
C TYR A 98 5.61 -31.14 -11.56
N TYR A 99 6.16 -30.05 -11.01
CA TYR A 99 5.87 -28.69 -11.44
C TYR A 99 6.32 -28.38 -12.87
N TYR A 100 7.43 -28.97 -13.32
CA TYR A 100 7.85 -28.85 -14.72
C TYR A 100 6.77 -29.42 -15.66
N LYS A 101 6.22 -30.60 -15.35
CA LYS A 101 5.17 -31.21 -16.18
C LYS A 101 3.90 -30.35 -16.22
N PHE A 102 3.51 -29.75 -15.09
CA PHE A 102 2.39 -28.80 -15.04
C PHE A 102 2.65 -27.56 -15.88
N LEU A 103 3.86 -26.99 -15.80
CA LEU A 103 4.24 -25.85 -16.61
C LEU A 103 4.15 -26.18 -18.11
N ILE A 104 4.70 -27.31 -18.53
CA ILE A 104 4.66 -27.73 -19.93
C ILE A 104 3.22 -27.99 -20.40
N ALA A 105 2.41 -28.69 -19.61
CA ALA A 105 1.00 -28.91 -19.95
C ALA A 105 0.20 -27.60 -20.08
N PHE A 106 0.46 -26.63 -19.19
CA PHE A 106 -0.11 -25.29 -19.29
C PHE A 106 0.34 -24.58 -20.58
N CYS A 107 1.62 -24.66 -20.93
CA CYS A 107 2.13 -24.09 -22.17
C CYS A 107 1.51 -24.75 -23.41
N GLU A 108 1.38 -26.08 -23.43
CA GLU A 108 0.75 -26.82 -24.52
C GLU A 108 -0.72 -26.42 -24.71
N GLN A 109 -1.48 -26.29 -23.63
CA GLN A 109 -2.89 -25.88 -23.67
C GLN A 109 -3.07 -24.45 -24.19
N ASN A 110 -2.12 -23.56 -23.91
CA ASN A 110 -2.19 -22.14 -24.29
C ASN A 110 -1.36 -21.80 -25.52
N GLU A 111 -0.88 -22.81 -26.27
CA GLU A 111 -0.07 -22.65 -27.48
C GLU A 111 1.21 -21.81 -27.26
N ILE A 112 1.78 -21.88 -26.05
CA ILE A 112 3.01 -21.16 -25.69
C ILE A 112 4.23 -22.00 -26.15
N PRO A 113 5.08 -21.46 -27.03
CA PRO A 113 6.24 -22.20 -27.53
C PRO A 113 7.29 -22.41 -26.43
N ILE A 114 7.61 -23.67 -26.13
CA ILE A 114 8.52 -24.04 -25.04
C ILE A 114 10.00 -24.16 -25.47
N LYS A 115 10.27 -24.13 -26.77
CA LYS A 115 11.60 -24.42 -27.36
C LYS A 115 12.39 -23.18 -27.75
N ILE A 116 11.74 -22.01 -27.75
CA ILE A 116 12.38 -20.73 -28.00
C ILE A 116 12.90 -20.12 -26.69
N PRO A 117 13.92 -19.24 -26.72
CA PRO A 117 14.33 -18.47 -25.56
C PRO A 117 13.15 -17.75 -24.90
N PHE A 118 13.18 -17.65 -23.57
CA PHE A 118 12.10 -17.04 -22.79
C PHE A 118 11.88 -15.57 -23.15
N MET A 119 12.95 -14.86 -23.51
CA MET A 119 12.90 -13.50 -24.05
C MET A 119 13.50 -13.46 -25.46
N GLN A 120 12.79 -12.81 -26.38
CA GLN A 120 13.24 -12.54 -27.75
C GLN A 120 13.79 -11.12 -27.87
#